data_AF-A0A3P5ZTC2-F1
#
_entry.id   AF-A0A3P5ZTC2-F1
#
_cell.length_a   1.000
_cell.length_b   1.000
_cell.length_c   1.000
_cell.angle_alpha   90.00
_cell.angle_beta   90.00
_cell.angle_gamma   90.00
#
_symmetry.space_group_name_H-M   'P 1'
#
loop_
_entity.id
_entity.type
_entity.pdbx_description
1 polymer ?
#
loop_
_entity_poly.entity_id
_entity_poly.type
_entity_poly.pdbx_seq_one_letter_code
_entity_poly.pdbx_strand_id
1 'polypeptide(L)' 'KKAVQHVASPLMAEGLAIREALIFCRTRGIQACRLESDCSQLIRALNKKEPISELHGVL' A
#
# COMPACT_ATOMS: atom_id res chain seq x y z
N LYS A 1 19.16 8.78 -15.72
CA LYS A 1 19.39 7.93 -14.53
C LYS A 1 18.14 8.04 -13.66
N LYS A 2 17.38 6.95 -13.43
CA LYS A 2 16.28 6.97 -12.45
C LYS A 2 16.90 7.06 -11.05
N ALA A 3 16.43 7.98 -10.22
CA ALA A 3 16.81 8.01 -8.82
C ALA A 3 16.29 6.73 -8.15
N VAL A 4 17.17 6.00 -7.46
CA VAL A 4 16.77 4.85 -6.64
C VAL A 4 16.20 5.43 -5.36
N GLN A 5 14.90 5.27 -5.15
CA GLN A 5 14.28 5.59 -3.87
C GLN A 5 14.40 4.37 -2.97
N HIS A 6 15.07 4.55 -1.83
CA HIS A 6 15.14 3.54 -0.79
C HIS A 6 13.93 3.67 0.13
N VAL A 7 13.35 2.53 0.50
CA VAL A 7 12.28 2.44 1.49
C VAL A 7 12.85 2.00 2.83
N ALA A 8 12.19 2.38 3.92
CA ALA A 8 12.64 2.06 5.27
C ALA A 8 12.49 0.57 5.62
N SER A 9 11.56 -0.15 4.99
CA SER A 9 11.33 -1.58 5.21
C SER A 9 10.59 -2.23 4.03
N PRO A 10 10.53 -3.58 3.97
CA PRO A 10 9.64 -4.30 3.05
C PRO A 10 8.16 -3.93 3.23
N LEU A 11 7.70 -3.76 4.47
CA LEU A 11 6.31 -3.40 4.78
C LEU A 11 5.96 -2.00 4.23
N MET A 12 6.89 -1.05 4.33
CA MET A 12 6.76 0.28 3.74
C MET A 12 6.69 0.21 2.21
N ALA A 13 7.52 -0.63 1.58
CA ALA A 13 7.44 -0.85 0.13
C ALA A 13 6.07 -1.36 -0.31
N GLU A 14 5.54 -2.37 0.37
CA GLU A 14 4.21 -2.92 0.11
C GLU A 14 3.10 -1.89 0.31
N GLY A 15 3.16 -1.13 1.40
CA GLY A 15 2.20 -0.05 1.68
C GLY A 15 2.21 1.04 0.59
N LEU A 16 3.40 1.45 0.13
CA LEU A 16 3.54 2.40 -0.97
C LEU A 16 3.01 1.82 -2.30
N ALA A 17 3.25 0.54 -2.57
CA ALA A 17 2.73 -0.13 -3.76
C ALA A 17 1.20 -0.14 -3.78
N ILE A 18 0.55 -0.46 -2.66
CA ILE A 18 -0.92 -0.40 -2.54
C ILE A 18 -1.42 1.04 -2.71
N ARG A 19 -0.81 2.02 -2.04
CA ARG A 19 -1.20 3.43 -2.14
C ARG A 19 -1.16 3.90 -3.60
N GLU A 20 -0.10 3.58 -4.32
CA GLU A 20 0.05 3.95 -5.73
C GLU A 20 -0.99 3.25 -6.61
N ALA A 21 -1.26 1.96 -6.37
CA ALA A 21 -2.31 1.22 -7.08
C ALA A 21 -3.70 1.84 -6.87
N LEU A 22 -4.01 2.28 -5.64
CA LEU A 22 -5.27 2.95 -5.31
C LEU A 22 -5.37 4.33 -5.97
N ILE A 23 -4.29 5.12 -5.96
CA ILE A 23 -4.23 6.41 -6.66
C ILE A 23 -4.45 6.20 -8.16
N PHE A 24 -3.77 5.22 -8.76
CA PHE A 24 -3.94 4.87 -10.16
C PHE A 24 -5.39 4.51 -10.48
N CYS A 25 -6.02 3.64 -9.69
CA CYS A 25 -7.43 3.29 -9.86
C CYS A 25 -8.33 4.52 -9.77
N ARG A 26 -8.14 5.37 -8.75
CA ARG A 26 -8.92 6.58 -8.55
C ARG A 26 -8.80 7.55 -9.71
N THR A 27 -7.59 7.80 -10.20
CA THR A 27 -7.34 8.70 -11.34
C THR A 27 -7.94 8.20 -12.65
N ARG A 28 -8.17 6.88 -12.78
CA ARG A 28 -8.79 6.24 -13.94
C ARG A 28 -10.30 6.06 -13.80
N GLY A 29 -10.90 6.48 -12.69
CA GLY A 29 -12.33 6.29 -12.42
C GLY A 29 -12.72 4.84 -12.09
N ILE A 30 -11.74 4.00 -11.72
CA ILE A 30 -11.99 2.63 -11.25
C ILE A 30 -12.50 2.71 -9.81
N GLN A 31 -13.77 2.36 -9.61
CA GLN A 31 -14.45 2.48 -8.32
C GLN A 31 -14.22 1.26 -7.41
N ALA A 32 -13.90 0.11 -7.98
CA ALA A 32 -13.65 -1.12 -7.25
C ALA A 32 -12.43 -1.83 -7.84
N CYS A 33 -11.52 -2.26 -6.99
CA CYS A 33 -10.38 -3.08 -7.36
C CYS A 33 -10.17 -4.18 -6.32
N ARG A 34 -9.64 -5.31 -6.76
CA ARG A 34 -9.18 -6.38 -5.88
C ARG A 34 -7.66 -6.34 -5.85
N LEU A 35 -7.11 -6.13 -4.66
CA LEU A 35 -5.67 -6.16 -4.42
C LEU A 35 -5.32 -7.46 -3.71
N GLU A 36 -4.27 -8.13 -4.20
CA GLU A 36 -3.75 -9.37 -3.62
C GLU A 36 -2.29 -9.10 -3.20
N SER A 37 -1.96 -9.47 -1.96
CA SER A 37 -0.62 -9.33 -1.38
C SER A 37 -0.33 -10.59 -0.58
N ASP A 38 0.93 -10.98 -0.48
CA ASP A 38 1.42 -12.05 0.39
C ASP A 38 1.77 -11.53 1.81
N CYS A 39 1.76 -10.20 2.01
CA CYS A 39 2.05 -9.57 3.29
C CYS A 39 0.87 -9.71 4.27
N SER A 40 0.91 -10.75 5.10
CA SER A 40 -0.17 -11.03 6.07
C SER A 40 -0.46 -9.88 7.04
N GLN A 41 0.54 -9.08 7.42
CA GLN A 41 0.36 -7.90 8.28
C GLN A 41 -0.50 -6.84 7.57
N LEU A 42 -0.22 -6.58 6.30
CA LEU A 42 -0.94 -5.61 5.47
C LEU A 42 -2.40 -6.04 5.25
N ILE A 43 -2.60 -7.32 4.92
CA ILE A 43 -3.93 -7.91 4.75
C ILE A 43 -4.77 -7.75 6.02
N ARG A 44 -4.18 -8.01 7.20
CA ARG A 44 -4.86 -7.84 8.48
C ARG A 44 -5.19 -6.39 8.78
N ALA A 45 -4.24 -5.47 8.58
CA ALA A 45 -4.47 -4.05 8.78
C ALA A 45 -5.61 -3.50 7.92
N LEU A 46 -5.64 -3.85 6.63
CA LEU A 46 -6.68 -3.39 5.72
C LEU A 46 -8.05 -4.02 6.02
N ASN A 47 -8.11 -5.33 6.25
CA ASN A 47 -9.38 -6.02 6.46
C ASN A 47 -9.96 -5.84 7.86
N LYS A 48 -9.11 -5.75 8.89
CA LYS A 48 -9.53 -5.66 10.29
C LYS A 48 -9.40 -4.25 10.88
N LYS A 49 -8.92 -3.28 10.08
CA LYS A 49 -8.60 -1.91 10.54
C LYS A 49 -7.63 -1.91 11.72
N GLU A 50 -6.74 -2.91 11.78
CA GLU A 50 -5.67 -2.97 12.78
C GLU A 50 -4.63 -1.88 12.44
N PRO A 51 -4.31 -0.97 13.38
CA PRO A 51 -3.36 0.10 13.12
C PRO A 51 -1.93 -0.46 13.02
N ILE A 52 -1.23 -0.11 11.94
CA ILE A 52 0.21 -0.35 11.79
C ILE A 52 0.90 1.01 11.89
N SER A 53 1.62 1.26 12.98
CA SER A 53 2.28 2.54 13.24
C SER A 53 3.22 2.97 12.11
N GLU A 54 3.88 2.02 11.46
CA GLU A 54 4.79 2.27 10.35
C GLU A 54 4.07 2.77 9.08
N LEU A 55 2.83 2.37 8.85
CA LEU A 55 2.04 2.77 7.68
C LEU A 55 1.17 4.00 7.95
N HIS A 56 1.29 4.60 9.13
CA HIS A 56 0.57 5.80 9.48
C HIS A 56 0.93 6.96 8.53
N GLY A 57 -0.07 7.51 7.84
CA GLY A 57 0.12 8.56 6.83
C GLY A 57 0.49 8.03 5.44
N VAL A 58 0.63 6.72 5.27
CA VAL A 58 0.83 6.06 3.97
C VAL A 58 -0.50 5.55 3.42
N LEU A 59 -1.20 4.73 4.20
CA LEU A 59 -2.50 4.13 3.85
C LEU A 59 -3.68 4.84 4.52
#